data_AF-A0A2E7VDK0-F1
#
_entry.id   AF-A0A2E7VDK0-F1
#
_cell.length_a   1.000
_cell.length_b   1.000
_cell.length_c   1.000
_cell.angle_alpha   90.00
_cell.angle_beta   90.00
_cell.angle_gamma   90.00
#
_symmetry.space_group_name_H-M   'P 1'
#
loop_
_entity.id
_entity.type
_entity.pdbx_description
1 polymer ?
#
loop_
_entity_poly.entity_id
_entity_poly.type
_entity_poly.pdbx_seq_one_letter_code
_entity_poly.pdbx_strand_id
1 'polypeptide(L)'
;MRKSRTKVRRQLKELRTRLKELGEAQQRGEENTAEIESCKGEIQVYKKELQSIEEGGHTTFVAAKDMLQPKKGISAKNLRIQFRKNKLNDRISDLSAKLGDAQLPPDERETILEDITKLRDERDSLIQEKQALNEYNHTRFMQFRKEAVDEEKHQGELLEIEKKIADAETSLDESLESGEDATILAAKENLHLLLMEKTSIENFTHDLFLQNMESMKAKR
;
A
#
# COMPACT_ATOMS: atom_id res chain seq x y z
N MET A 1 -33.92 -0.38 -24.85
CA MET A 1 -34.73 -0.07 -23.64
C MET A 1 -35.23 -1.28 -22.86
N ARG A 2 -35.91 -2.27 -23.47
CA ARG A 2 -36.45 -3.45 -22.74
C ARG A 2 -35.37 -4.27 -22.01
N LYS A 3 -34.22 -4.51 -22.66
CA LYS A 3 -33.06 -5.20 -22.05
C LYS A 3 -32.46 -4.42 -20.87
N SER A 4 -32.30 -3.10 -20.99
CA SER A 4 -31.80 -2.22 -19.92
C SER A 4 -32.72 -2.23 -18.70
N ARG A 5 -34.04 -2.14 -18.91
CA ARG A 5 -35.05 -2.20 -17.85
C ARG A 5 -34.98 -3.51 -17.08
N THR A 6 -34.86 -4.65 -17.77
CA THR A 6 -34.72 -5.97 -17.13
C THR A 6 -33.45 -6.06 -16.30
N LYS A 7 -32.32 -5.54 -16.82
CA LYS A 7 -31.03 -5.49 -16.09
C LYS A 7 -31.15 -4.70 -14.78
N VAL A 8 -31.74 -3.49 -14.84
CA VAL A 8 -31.93 -2.65 -13.65
C VAL A 8 -32.87 -3.30 -12.63
N ARG A 9 -33.95 -3.94 -13.09
CA ARG A 9 -34.87 -4.68 -12.20
C ARG A 9 -34.19 -5.85 -11.49
N ARG A 10 -33.29 -6.56 -12.17
CA ARG A 10 -32.50 -7.64 -11.56
C ARG A 10 -31.60 -7.12 -10.45
N GLN A 11 -30.87 -6.03 -10.72
CA GLN A 11 -29.98 -5.37 -9.75
C GLN A 11 -30.75 -4.83 -8.53
N LEU A 12 -31.93 -4.24 -8.74
CA LEU A 12 -32.82 -3.84 -7.64
C LEU A 12 -33.28 -5.03 -6.78
N LYS A 13 -33.52 -6.19 -7.40
CA LYS A 13 -33.88 -7.40 -6.66
C LYS A 13 -32.71 -7.84 -5.78
N GLU A 14 -31.51 -7.96 -6.34
CA GLU A 14 -30.27 -8.33 -5.63
C GLU A 14 -30.01 -7.40 -4.43
N LEU A 15 -30.09 -6.08 -4.61
CA LEU A 15 -29.89 -5.11 -3.53
C LEU A 15 -30.95 -5.18 -2.44
N ARG A 16 -32.21 -5.47 -2.78
CA ARG A 16 -33.27 -5.65 -1.79
C ARG A 16 -33.04 -6.90 -0.93
N THR A 17 -32.52 -7.98 -1.51
CA THR A 17 -32.15 -9.18 -0.75
C THR A 17 -31.01 -8.85 0.21
N ARG A 18 -29.95 -8.19 -0.28
CA ARG A 18 -28.83 -7.76 0.55
C ARG A 18 -29.24 -6.82 1.68
N LEU A 19 -30.15 -5.89 1.43
CA LEU A 19 -30.66 -4.99 2.47
C LEU A 19 -31.40 -5.75 3.58
N LYS A 20 -32.12 -6.83 3.25
CA LYS A 20 -32.77 -7.69 4.25
C LYS A 20 -31.73 -8.43 5.08
N GLU A 21 -30.75 -9.06 4.45
CA GLU A 21 -29.67 -9.78 5.12
C GLU A 21 -28.90 -8.87 6.09
N LEU A 22 -28.58 -7.64 5.66
CA LEU A 22 -27.93 -6.64 6.51
C LEU A 22 -28.81 -6.18 7.67
N GLY A 23 -30.12 -6.05 7.46
CA GLY A 23 -31.07 -5.72 8.53
C GLY A 23 -31.20 -6.82 9.57
N GLU A 24 -31.24 -8.08 9.15
CA GLU A 24 -31.24 -9.25 10.03
C GLU A 24 -29.91 -9.36 10.81
N ALA A 25 -28.78 -9.08 10.15
CA ALA A 25 -27.47 -9.00 10.80
C ALA A 25 -27.40 -7.89 11.85
N GLN A 26 -27.97 -6.72 11.57
CA GLN A 26 -28.06 -5.63 12.55
C GLN A 26 -28.93 -6.01 13.76
N GLN A 27 -30.04 -6.75 13.55
CA GLN A 27 -30.87 -7.27 14.64
C GLN A 27 -30.13 -8.30 15.51
N ARG A 28 -29.15 -9.02 14.94
CA ARG A 28 -28.25 -9.92 15.67
C ARG A 28 -27.09 -9.20 16.39
N GLY A 29 -27.04 -7.87 16.32
CA GLY A 29 -26.05 -7.05 17.04
C GLY A 29 -24.83 -6.63 16.21
N GLU A 30 -24.82 -6.87 14.89
CA GLU A 30 -23.72 -6.42 14.02
C GLU A 30 -23.82 -4.92 13.69
N GLU A 31 -22.71 -4.19 13.80
CA GLU A 31 -22.61 -2.78 13.44
C GLU A 31 -22.52 -2.57 11.92
N ASN A 32 -23.61 -2.82 11.20
CA ASN A 32 -23.67 -2.75 9.73
C ASN A 32 -24.42 -1.51 9.19
N THR A 33 -24.54 -0.44 10.00
CA THR A 33 -25.33 0.77 9.68
C THR A 33 -24.87 1.46 8.40
N ALA A 34 -23.57 1.62 8.21
CA ALA A 34 -22.99 2.24 7.01
C ALA A 34 -23.26 1.42 5.74
N GLU A 35 -23.26 0.08 5.83
CA GLU A 35 -23.56 -0.80 4.71
C GLU A 35 -25.04 -0.74 4.32
N ILE A 36 -25.91 -0.64 5.31
CA ILE A 36 -27.36 -0.45 5.12
C ILE A 36 -27.64 0.87 4.41
N GLU A 37 -27.03 1.97 4.85
CA GLU A 37 -27.17 3.29 4.22
C GLU A 37 -26.66 3.28 2.78
N SER A 38 -25.49 2.67 2.54
CA SER A 38 -24.95 2.50 1.20
C SER A 38 -25.90 1.71 0.30
N CYS A 39 -26.42 0.58 0.79
CA CYS A 39 -27.37 -0.26 0.05
C CYS A 39 -28.67 0.48 -0.26
N LYS A 40 -29.21 1.26 0.69
CA LYS A 40 -30.37 2.14 0.47
C LYS A 40 -30.10 3.19 -0.61
N GLY A 41 -28.93 3.81 -0.59
CA GLY A 41 -28.50 4.78 -1.60
C GLY A 41 -28.44 4.17 -3.00
N GLU A 42 -27.85 2.98 -3.15
CA GLU A 42 -27.79 2.28 -4.43
C GLU A 42 -29.19 1.91 -4.97
N ILE A 43 -30.10 1.48 -4.09
CA ILE A 43 -31.50 1.22 -4.47
C ILE A 43 -32.16 2.50 -5.01
N GLN A 44 -31.92 3.66 -4.40
CA GLN A 44 -32.47 4.93 -4.89
C GLN A 44 -31.92 5.30 -6.27
N VAL A 45 -30.61 5.11 -6.51
CA VAL A 45 -30.00 5.36 -7.83
C VAL A 45 -30.65 4.47 -8.89
N TYR A 46 -30.80 3.17 -8.65
CA TYR A 46 -31.43 2.27 -9.61
C TYR A 46 -32.93 2.52 -9.79
N LYS A 47 -33.64 3.03 -8.78
CA LYS A 47 -35.03 3.51 -8.95
C LYS A 47 -35.10 4.70 -9.91
N LYS A 48 -34.20 5.68 -9.75
CA LYS A 48 -34.11 6.83 -10.67
C LYS A 48 -33.68 6.41 -12.08
N GLU A 49 -32.85 5.37 -12.21
CA GLU A 49 -32.51 4.79 -13.51
C GLU A 49 -33.70 4.15 -14.21
N LEU A 50 -34.58 3.45 -13.47
CA LEU A 50 -35.82 2.93 -14.04
C LEU A 50 -36.73 4.07 -14.54
N GLN A 51 -36.86 5.12 -13.73
CA GLN A 51 -37.63 6.31 -14.08
C GLN A 51 -37.05 6.99 -15.34
N SER A 52 -35.73 7.16 -15.43
CA SER A 52 -35.11 7.77 -16.61
C SER A 52 -35.24 6.91 -17.86
N ILE A 53 -35.32 5.57 -17.73
CA ILE A 53 -35.66 4.67 -18.84
C ILE A 53 -37.10 4.90 -19.32
N GLU A 54 -38.03 5.20 -18.42
CA GLU A 54 -39.43 5.48 -18.74
C GLU A 54 -39.60 6.87 -19.38
N GLU A 55 -38.82 7.86 -18.93
CA GLU A 55 -38.80 9.23 -19.44
C GLU A 55 -37.91 9.40 -20.70
N GLY A 56 -37.22 8.34 -21.14
CA GLY A 56 -36.34 8.37 -22.31
C GLY A 56 -34.92 8.95 -22.07
N GLY A 57 -34.60 9.39 -20.85
CA GLY A 57 -33.30 9.95 -20.45
C GLY A 57 -32.23 8.94 -20.00
N HIS A 58 -32.34 7.66 -20.38
CA HIS A 58 -31.46 6.60 -19.88
C HIS A 58 -29.96 6.85 -20.15
N THR A 59 -29.61 7.31 -21.36
CA THR A 59 -28.21 7.52 -21.75
C THR A 59 -27.54 8.61 -20.93
N THR A 60 -28.21 9.75 -20.75
CA THR A 60 -27.75 10.87 -19.92
C THR A 60 -27.64 10.46 -18.45
N PHE A 61 -28.61 9.70 -17.95
CA PHE A 61 -28.57 9.18 -16.58
C PHE A 61 -27.40 8.22 -16.35
N VAL A 62 -27.14 7.31 -17.29
CA VAL A 62 -26.01 6.36 -17.20
C VAL A 62 -24.68 7.11 -17.23
N ALA A 63 -24.53 8.08 -18.13
CA ALA A 63 -23.31 8.92 -18.19
C ALA A 63 -23.08 9.66 -16.86
N ALA A 64 -24.10 10.32 -16.31
CA ALA A 64 -24.00 11.01 -15.01
C ALA A 64 -23.72 10.04 -13.86
N LYS A 65 -24.37 8.86 -13.85
CA LYS A 65 -24.13 7.80 -12.88
C LYS A 65 -22.69 7.31 -12.94
N ASP A 66 -22.14 7.10 -14.12
CA ASP A 66 -20.76 6.64 -14.33
C ASP A 66 -19.74 7.70 -13.91
N MET A 67 -20.02 8.99 -14.12
CA MET A 67 -19.20 10.09 -13.57
C MET A 67 -19.21 10.13 -12.03
N LEU A 68 -20.28 9.63 -11.39
CA LEU A 68 -20.43 9.54 -9.93
C LEU A 68 -19.97 8.19 -9.35
N GLN A 69 -19.67 7.19 -10.18
CA GLN A 69 -19.17 5.88 -9.76
C GLN A 69 -17.80 5.85 -9.03
N PRO A 70 -16.89 6.85 -9.12
CA PRO A 70 -15.64 6.83 -8.33
C PRO A 70 -15.85 6.69 -6.81
N LYS A 71 -17.07 6.89 -6.31
CA LYS A 71 -17.47 6.70 -4.90
C LYS A 71 -17.86 5.26 -4.55
N LYS A 72 -17.96 4.34 -5.53
CA LYS A 72 -18.23 2.91 -5.29
C LYS A 72 -16.95 2.22 -4.84
N GLY A 73 -17.00 1.63 -3.64
CA GLY A 73 -15.85 0.93 -3.04
C GLY A 73 -15.24 1.63 -1.81
N ILE A 74 -15.66 2.86 -1.49
CA ILE A 74 -15.25 3.53 -0.22
C ILE A 74 -15.72 2.70 0.98
N SER A 75 -16.94 2.17 0.95
CA SER A 75 -17.47 1.28 2.01
C SER A 75 -16.63 0.01 2.17
N ALA A 76 -16.28 -0.69 1.08
CA ALA A 76 -15.44 -1.89 1.14
C ALA A 76 -14.01 -1.59 1.63
N LYS A 77 -13.41 -0.47 1.18
CA LYS A 77 -12.10 -0.01 1.67
C LYS A 77 -12.15 0.35 3.16
N ASN A 78 -13.20 1.06 3.59
CA ASN A 78 -13.42 1.39 4.99
C ASN A 78 -13.56 0.15 5.87
N LEU A 79 -14.32 -0.86 5.43
CA LEU A 79 -14.47 -2.13 6.14
C LEU A 79 -13.12 -2.85 6.27
N ARG A 80 -12.34 -2.92 5.17
CA ARG A 80 -11.01 -3.53 5.17
C ARG A 80 -10.05 -2.83 6.14
N ILE A 81 -10.05 -1.49 6.14
CA ILE A 81 -9.23 -0.69 7.05
C ILE A 81 -9.67 -0.90 8.50
N GLN A 82 -10.97 -0.92 8.81
CA GLN A 82 -11.46 -1.20 10.16
C GLN A 82 -11.03 -2.59 10.64
N PHE A 83 -11.22 -3.61 9.81
CA PHE A 83 -10.85 -4.98 10.14
C PHE A 83 -9.36 -5.12 10.45
N ARG A 84 -8.49 -4.52 9.61
CA ARG A 84 -7.03 -4.55 9.83
C ARG A 84 -6.64 -3.77 11.09
N LYS A 85 -7.23 -2.59 11.32
CA LYS A 85 -6.99 -1.80 12.54
C LYS A 85 -7.36 -2.57 13.80
N ASN A 86 -8.49 -3.28 13.80
CA ASN A 86 -8.92 -4.08 14.95
C ASN A 86 -7.92 -5.21 15.23
N LYS A 87 -7.47 -5.94 14.20
CA LYS A 87 -6.42 -6.96 14.35
C LYS A 87 -5.11 -6.41 14.92
N LEU A 88 -4.70 -5.20 14.50
CA LEU A 88 -3.52 -4.55 15.04
C LEU A 88 -3.72 -4.17 16.52
N ASN A 89 -4.89 -3.65 16.88
CA ASN A 89 -5.22 -3.33 18.26
C ASN A 89 -5.20 -4.59 19.15
N ASP A 90 -5.77 -5.70 18.69
CA ASP A 90 -5.74 -6.97 19.41
C ASP A 90 -4.29 -7.42 19.64
N ARG A 91 -3.45 -7.37 18.60
CA ARG A 91 -2.03 -7.77 18.71
C ARG A 91 -1.22 -6.83 19.60
N ILE A 92 -1.46 -5.51 19.53
CA ILE A 92 -0.84 -4.54 20.45
C ILE A 92 -1.27 -4.82 21.89
N SER A 93 -2.55 -5.14 22.11
CA SER A 93 -3.07 -5.49 23.43
C SER A 93 -2.41 -6.76 23.97
N ASP A 94 -2.29 -7.82 23.16
CA ASP A 94 -1.64 -9.07 23.53
C ASP A 94 -0.16 -8.87 23.90
N LEU A 95 0.57 -8.10 23.09
CA LEU A 95 1.98 -7.77 23.36
C LEU A 95 2.13 -6.87 24.59
N SER A 96 1.22 -5.92 24.79
CA SER A 96 1.22 -5.05 25.98
C SER A 96 0.91 -5.84 27.26
N ALA A 97 0.03 -6.84 27.17
CA ALA A 97 -0.26 -7.75 28.28
C ALA A 97 0.96 -8.59 28.65
N LYS A 98 1.66 -9.15 27.65
CA LYS A 98 2.94 -9.85 27.86
C LYS A 98 3.98 -8.95 28.53
N LEU A 99 4.08 -7.69 28.11
CA LEU A 99 5.02 -6.74 28.70
C LEU A 99 4.71 -6.38 30.17
N GLY A 100 3.49 -6.68 30.63
CA GLY A 100 3.09 -6.57 32.03
C GLY A 100 3.62 -7.71 32.94
N ASP A 101 4.14 -8.79 32.37
CA ASP A 101 4.72 -9.90 33.14
C ASP A 101 6.12 -9.53 33.65
N ALA A 102 6.29 -9.57 34.98
CA ALA A 102 7.50 -9.11 35.66
C ALA A 102 8.75 -9.99 35.46
N GLN A 103 8.65 -11.12 34.74
CA GLN A 103 9.72 -12.11 34.55
C GLN A 103 10.39 -12.08 33.17
N LEU A 104 10.08 -11.11 32.31
CA LEU A 104 10.68 -11.01 30.98
C LEU A 104 12.17 -10.58 31.02
N PRO A 105 13.06 -11.28 30.30
CA PRO A 105 14.42 -10.81 30.04
C PRO A 105 14.44 -9.42 29.38
N PRO A 106 15.48 -8.61 29.63
CA PRO A 106 15.58 -7.26 29.06
C PRO A 106 15.56 -7.28 27.52
N ASP A 107 16.24 -8.23 26.89
CA ASP A 107 16.29 -8.36 25.42
C ASP A 107 14.91 -8.70 24.81
N GLU A 108 14.17 -9.61 25.45
CA GLU A 108 12.80 -9.96 25.05
C GLU A 108 11.84 -8.77 25.27
N ARG A 109 12.07 -7.97 26.30
CA ARG A 109 11.29 -6.75 26.54
C ARG A 109 11.54 -5.69 25.46
N GLU A 110 12.79 -5.50 25.05
CA GLU A 110 13.16 -4.56 23.99
C GLU A 110 12.54 -4.97 22.65
N THR A 111 12.64 -6.25 22.27
CA THR A 111 11.99 -6.75 21.04
C THR A 111 10.48 -6.59 21.05
N ILE A 112 9.81 -6.84 22.19
CA ILE A 112 8.36 -6.60 22.31
C ILE A 112 8.02 -5.11 22.17
N LEU A 113 8.84 -4.21 22.72
CA LEU A 113 8.64 -2.76 22.54
C LEU A 113 8.78 -2.35 21.08
N GLU A 114 9.80 -2.84 20.38
CA GLU A 114 9.99 -2.60 18.95
C GLU A 114 8.81 -3.13 18.10
N ASP A 115 8.29 -4.30 18.44
CA ASP A 115 7.12 -4.84 17.74
C ASP A 115 5.87 -3.98 18.00
N ILE A 116 5.69 -3.50 19.24
CA ILE A 116 4.59 -2.59 19.58
C ILE A 116 4.72 -1.27 18.82
N THR A 117 5.92 -0.69 18.69
CA THR A 117 6.11 0.56 17.93
C THR A 117 5.79 0.36 16.46
N LYS A 118 6.32 -0.69 15.82
CA LYS A 118 6.02 -1.03 14.41
C LYS A 118 4.51 -1.22 14.17
N LEU A 119 3.83 -1.93 15.07
CA LEU A 119 2.38 -2.14 14.97
C LEU A 119 1.57 -0.85 15.17
N ARG A 120 2.04 0.07 16.03
CA ARG A 120 1.43 1.39 16.22
C ARG A 120 1.59 2.26 14.98
N ASP A 121 2.76 2.26 14.36
CA ASP A 121 3.01 3.01 13.13
C ASP A 121 2.13 2.50 11.97
N GLU A 122 1.95 1.18 11.87
CA GLU A 122 1.04 0.58 10.89
C GLU A 122 -0.42 0.97 11.16
N ARG A 123 -0.84 0.97 12.43
CA ARG A 123 -2.18 1.40 12.84
C ARG A 123 -2.40 2.87 12.51
N ASP A 124 -1.43 3.73 12.76
CA ASP A 124 -1.54 5.16 12.51
C ASP A 124 -1.58 5.47 11.01
N SER A 125 -0.82 4.71 10.21
CA SER A 125 -0.93 4.73 8.75
C SER A 125 -2.33 4.38 8.25
N LEU A 126 -3.00 3.40 8.86
CA LEU A 126 -4.39 3.04 8.53
C LEU A 126 -5.41 4.10 8.95
N ILE A 127 -5.14 4.82 10.05
CA ILE A 127 -5.98 5.97 10.48
C ILE A 127 -5.88 7.09 9.44
N GLN A 128 -4.68 7.41 8.98
CA GLN A 128 -4.47 8.41 7.93
C GLN A 128 -5.13 7.98 6.61
N GLU A 129 -5.02 6.71 6.21
CA GLU A 129 -5.69 6.20 5.01
C GLU A 129 -7.22 6.30 5.12
N LYS A 130 -7.79 6.02 6.29
CA LYS A 130 -9.23 6.18 6.55
C LYS A 130 -9.65 7.64 6.43
N GLN A 131 -8.87 8.55 7.01
CA GLN A 131 -9.13 9.98 6.91
C GLN A 131 -9.09 10.42 5.44
N ALA A 132 -8.13 9.91 4.68
CA ALA A 132 -8.02 10.20 3.26
C ALA A 132 -9.22 9.70 2.43
N LEU A 133 -9.79 8.54 2.80
CA LEU A 133 -11.03 8.05 2.20
C LEU A 133 -12.23 8.94 2.53
N ASN A 134 -12.33 9.43 3.76
CA ASN A 134 -13.41 10.33 4.18
C ASN A 134 -13.33 11.69 3.48
N GLU A 135 -12.12 12.18 3.24
CA GLU A 135 -11.83 13.45 2.54
C GLU A 135 -11.85 13.30 1.00
N TYR A 136 -12.15 12.10 0.48
CA TYR A 136 -12.14 11.79 -0.95
C TYR A 136 -10.79 12.06 -1.66
N ASN A 137 -9.68 12.06 -0.93
CA ASN A 137 -8.32 12.32 -1.44
C ASN A 137 -7.43 11.04 -1.48
N HIS A 138 -8.02 9.85 -1.27
CA HIS A 138 -7.31 8.56 -1.20
C HIS A 138 -6.31 8.30 -2.32
N THR A 139 -6.64 8.64 -3.58
CA THR A 139 -5.70 8.44 -4.71
C THR A 139 -4.41 9.24 -4.53
N ARG A 140 -4.52 10.51 -4.14
CA ARG A 140 -3.37 11.38 -3.91
C ARG A 140 -2.58 10.95 -2.68
N PHE A 141 -3.28 10.56 -1.62
CA PHE A 141 -2.66 9.96 -0.44
C PHE A 141 -1.83 8.72 -0.77
N MET A 142 -2.36 7.81 -1.59
CA MET A 142 -1.65 6.59 -2.01
C MET A 142 -0.44 6.89 -2.91
N GLN A 143 -0.53 7.90 -3.79
CA GLN A 143 0.61 8.34 -4.60
C GLN A 143 1.74 8.88 -3.72
N PHE A 144 1.42 9.78 -2.78
CA PHE A 144 2.40 10.33 -1.85
C PHE A 144 3.06 9.24 -1.00
N ARG A 145 2.29 8.26 -0.51
CA ARG A 145 2.88 7.11 0.19
C ARG A 145 3.80 6.27 -0.68
N LYS A 146 3.45 6.07 -1.95
CA LYS A 146 4.29 5.32 -2.88
C LYS A 146 5.62 6.08 -3.12
N GLU A 147 5.54 7.39 -3.36
CA GLU A 147 6.72 8.24 -3.53
C GLU A 147 7.63 8.20 -2.30
N ALA A 148 7.07 8.29 -1.09
CA ALA A 148 7.86 8.19 0.14
C ALA A 148 8.56 6.83 0.30
N VAL A 149 7.89 5.73 -0.05
CA VAL A 149 8.49 4.38 -0.01
C VAL A 149 9.58 4.23 -1.08
N ASP A 150 9.34 4.76 -2.28
CA ASP A 150 10.32 4.74 -3.37
C ASP A 150 11.55 5.58 -3.00
N GLU A 151 11.37 6.71 -2.32
CA GLU A 151 12.45 7.58 -1.81
C GLU A 151 13.25 6.92 -0.67
N GLU A 152 12.58 6.29 0.30
CA GLU A 152 13.24 5.54 1.36
C GLU A 152 14.08 4.39 0.79
N LYS A 153 13.54 3.66 -0.18
CA LYS A 153 14.28 2.60 -0.90
C LYS A 153 15.51 3.16 -1.60
N HIS A 154 15.36 4.29 -2.29
CA HIS A 154 16.45 4.96 -2.99
C HIS A 154 17.57 5.41 -2.03
N GLN A 155 17.21 5.99 -0.89
CA GLN A 155 18.18 6.35 0.15
C GLN A 155 18.88 5.12 0.73
N GLY A 156 18.17 4.01 0.91
CA GLY A 156 18.75 2.72 1.32
C GLY A 156 19.80 2.21 0.34
N GLU A 157 19.48 2.20 -0.96
CA GLU A 157 20.41 1.79 -2.04
C GLU A 157 21.68 2.68 -2.04
N LEU A 158 21.53 3.99 -1.82
CA LEU A 158 22.66 4.91 -1.69
C LEU A 158 23.55 4.62 -0.47
N LEU A 159 22.94 4.37 0.69
CA LEU A 159 23.71 4.03 1.90
C LEU A 159 24.45 2.69 1.76
N GLU A 160 23.85 1.71 1.09
CA GLU A 160 24.50 0.43 0.82
C GLU A 160 25.68 0.57 -0.13
N ILE A 161 25.55 1.34 -1.22
CA ILE A 161 26.66 1.53 -2.16
C ILE A 161 27.78 2.35 -1.53
N GLU A 162 27.47 3.33 -0.69
CA GLU A 162 28.47 4.12 0.04
C GLU A 162 29.30 3.28 1.01
N LYS A 163 28.67 2.32 1.70
CA LYS A 163 29.40 1.35 2.52
C LYS A 163 30.33 0.49 1.67
N LYS A 164 29.85 -0.05 0.54
CA LYS A 164 30.67 -0.84 -0.38
C LYS A 164 31.84 -0.04 -0.94
N ILE A 165 31.65 1.25 -1.23
CA ILE A 165 32.70 2.16 -1.69
C ILE A 165 33.75 2.33 -0.58
N ALA A 166 33.34 2.60 0.66
CA ALA A 166 34.27 2.73 1.78
C ALA A 166 35.10 1.46 1.99
N ASP A 167 34.47 0.28 1.94
CA ASP A 167 35.16 -1.02 2.05
C ASP A 167 36.13 -1.27 0.87
N ALA A 168 35.76 -0.80 -0.33
CA ALA A 168 36.61 -0.90 -1.52
C ALA A 168 37.78 0.09 -1.49
N GLU A 169 37.60 1.27 -0.92
CA GLU A 169 38.67 2.25 -0.67
C GLU A 169 39.69 1.69 0.33
N THR A 170 39.23 1.11 1.46
CA THR A 170 40.15 0.46 2.41
C THR A 170 40.89 -0.72 1.78
N SER A 171 40.21 -1.54 0.97
CA SER A 171 40.84 -2.65 0.25
C SER A 171 41.88 -2.16 -0.78
N LEU A 172 41.64 -1.01 -1.41
CA LEU A 172 42.58 -0.38 -2.33
C LEU A 172 43.81 0.13 -1.59
N ASP A 173 43.64 0.77 -0.43
CA ASP A 173 44.74 1.24 0.41
C ASP A 173 45.63 0.07 0.86
N GLU A 174 45.04 -1.03 1.32
CA GLU A 174 45.77 -2.27 1.66
C GLU A 174 46.52 -2.86 0.44
N SER A 175 45.92 -2.80 -0.74
CA SER A 175 46.56 -3.27 -1.98
C SER A 175 47.72 -2.36 -2.42
N LEU A 176 47.63 -1.05 -2.15
CA LEU A 176 48.71 -0.10 -2.39
C LEU A 176 49.89 -0.33 -1.44
N GLU A 177 49.62 -0.76 -0.20
CA GLU A 177 50.67 -1.13 0.76
C GLU A 177 51.39 -2.44 0.40
N SER A 178 50.69 -3.41 -0.20
CA SER A 178 51.27 -4.71 -0.60
C SER A 178 52.13 -4.64 -1.87
N GLY A 179 51.91 -3.63 -2.71
CA GLY A 179 52.76 -3.31 -3.88
C GLY A 179 52.60 -4.24 -5.08
N GLU A 180 51.57 -5.10 -5.11
CA GLU A 180 51.27 -5.96 -6.26
C GLU A 180 50.40 -5.23 -7.31
N ASP A 181 50.97 -4.93 -8.48
CA ASP A 181 50.27 -4.16 -9.53
C ASP A 181 48.94 -4.79 -9.98
N ALA A 182 48.83 -6.12 -9.99
CA ALA A 182 47.63 -6.83 -10.42
C ALA A 182 46.46 -6.67 -9.43
N THR A 183 46.73 -6.69 -8.12
CA THR A 183 45.71 -6.54 -7.08
C THR A 183 45.26 -5.09 -6.98
N ILE A 184 46.18 -4.13 -7.12
CA ILE A 184 45.87 -2.70 -7.21
C ILE A 184 44.94 -2.41 -8.40
N LEU A 185 45.22 -3.00 -9.56
CA LEU A 185 44.41 -2.78 -10.76
C LEU A 185 42.99 -3.35 -10.59
N ALA A 186 42.86 -4.56 -10.04
CA ALA A 186 41.56 -5.16 -9.74
C ALA A 186 40.77 -4.35 -8.69
N ALA A 187 41.43 -3.84 -7.64
CA ALA A 187 40.80 -3.00 -6.62
C ALA A 187 40.30 -1.67 -7.22
N LYS A 188 41.08 -1.05 -8.10
CA LYS A 188 40.66 0.17 -8.84
C LYS A 188 39.47 -0.08 -9.76
N GLU A 189 39.45 -1.19 -10.49
CA GLU A 189 38.32 -1.56 -11.34
C GLU A 189 37.04 -1.77 -10.53
N ASN A 190 37.14 -2.45 -9.38
CA ASN A 190 36.01 -2.66 -8.48
C ASN A 190 35.49 -1.32 -7.91
N LEU A 191 36.37 -0.46 -7.42
CA LEU A 191 36.00 0.86 -6.91
C LEU A 191 35.34 1.71 -8.01
N HIS A 192 35.89 1.69 -9.22
CA HIS A 192 35.30 2.41 -10.36
C HIS A 192 33.90 1.92 -10.67
N LEU A 193 33.67 0.60 -10.65
CA LEU A 193 32.36 0.02 -10.89
C LEU A 193 31.34 0.46 -9.82
N LEU A 194 31.74 0.48 -8.55
CA LEU A 194 30.88 0.92 -7.44
C LEU A 194 30.54 2.42 -7.54
N LEU A 195 31.49 3.26 -7.99
CA LEU A 195 31.23 4.67 -8.27
C LEU A 195 30.26 4.86 -9.44
N MET A 196 30.39 4.06 -10.51
CA MET A 196 29.42 4.06 -11.60
C MET A 196 28.03 3.61 -11.13
N GLU A 197 27.96 2.59 -10.26
CA GLU A 197 26.71 2.15 -9.66
C GLU A 197 26.09 3.26 -8.81
N LYS A 198 26.86 3.95 -7.95
CA LYS A 198 26.40 5.10 -7.17
C LYS A 198 25.81 6.20 -8.07
N THR A 199 26.54 6.61 -9.10
CA THR A 199 26.03 7.63 -10.05
C THR A 199 24.78 7.16 -10.80
N SER A 200 24.64 5.86 -11.08
CA SER A 200 23.41 5.34 -11.69
C SER A 200 22.22 5.40 -10.74
N ILE A 201 22.45 5.15 -9.44
CA ILE A 201 21.43 5.28 -8.39
C ILE A 201 21.05 6.76 -8.30
N GLU A 202 21.98 7.69 -8.08
CA GLU A 202 21.69 9.14 -7.99
C GLU A 202 20.89 9.69 -9.20
N ASN A 203 21.11 9.12 -10.39
CA ASN A 203 20.41 9.51 -11.62
C ASN A 203 19.10 8.72 -11.89
N PHE A 204 18.64 7.89 -10.95
CA PHE A 204 17.45 7.03 -11.09
C PHE A 204 17.52 6.09 -12.31
N THR A 205 18.72 5.63 -12.67
CA THR A 205 18.98 4.74 -13.82
C THR A 205 19.59 3.40 -13.41
N HIS A 206 19.48 3.06 -12.12
CA HIS A 206 20.08 1.86 -11.53
C HIS A 206 19.65 0.56 -12.25
N ASP A 207 18.37 0.40 -12.57
CA ASP A 207 17.88 -0.79 -13.29
C ASP A 207 18.57 -0.99 -14.65
N LEU A 208 18.81 0.10 -15.39
CA LEU A 208 19.49 0.05 -16.68
C LEU A 208 20.97 -0.28 -16.51
N PHE A 209 21.59 0.24 -15.45
CA PHE A 209 22.97 -0.09 -15.09
C PHE A 209 23.13 -1.59 -14.78
N LEU A 210 22.23 -2.18 -13.98
CA LEU A 210 22.23 -3.60 -13.66
C LEU A 210 22.06 -4.48 -14.91
N GLN A 211 21.12 -4.14 -15.79
CA GLN A 211 20.91 -4.87 -17.06
C GLN A 211 22.16 -4.83 -17.95
N ASN A 212 22.82 -3.67 -18.04
CA ASN A 212 24.06 -3.54 -18.80
C ASN A 212 25.18 -4.38 -18.18
N MET A 213 25.30 -4.42 -16.86
CA MET A 213 26.28 -5.24 -16.16
C MET A 213 26.08 -6.74 -16.36
N GLU A 214 24.85 -7.22 -16.31
CA GLU A 214 24.52 -8.62 -16.62
C GLU A 214 24.89 -8.95 -18.08
N SER A 215 24.59 -8.05 -19.02
CA SER A 215 24.93 -8.24 -20.43
C SER A 215 26.44 -8.28 -20.70
N MET A 216 27.24 -7.56 -19.92
CA MET A 216 28.70 -7.55 -20.01
C MET A 216 29.32 -8.82 -19.42
N LYS A 217 28.75 -9.34 -18.33
CA LYS A 217 29.16 -10.62 -17.74
C LYS A 217 28.81 -11.81 -18.63
N ALA A 218 27.68 -11.77 -19.33
CA ALA A 218 27.26 -12.84 -20.23
C ALA A 218 28.06 -12.93 -21.54
N LYS A 219 28.88 -11.91 -21.87
CA LYS A 219 29.71 -11.85 -23.09
C LYS A 219 31.19 -12.19 -22.86
N ARG A 220 31.61 -12.33 -21.59
CA ARG A 220 32.96 -12.79 -21.21
C ARG A 220 32.94 -14.31 -21.03
#